data_AF-K9DYB5-F1
#
_entry.id   AF-K9DYB5-F1
#
_cell.length_a   1.000
_cell.length_b   1.000
_cell.length_c   1.000
_cell.angle_alpha   90.00
_cell.angle_beta   90.00
_cell.angle_gamma   90.00
#
_symmetry.space_group_name_H-M   'P 1'
#
loop_
_entity.id
_entity.type
_entity.pdbx_description
1 polymer ?
#
loop_
_entity_poly.entity_id
_entity_poly.type
_entity_poly.pdbx_seq_one_letter_code
_entity_poly.pdbx_strand_id
1 'polypeptide(L)'
;MFNAFSYKADFCRQLGIDIGPDLWPCHHLPHKLLCDNGELKSKASDALPKELGITIQNAAVRRPDWKPNVEQQFNLINNHTIHFEPGALNRRLDEMKRRHCSLDASLTLPELSRILAYKLIKYNLSAYRAHALPEEMLGENLMDATPLAVWNWGMEHLTGGAKVLEKQRVWTKLLPAATASVRRDGIYFHGRRYACERAIREEWFARARTNGKVEPIEIRHLPYAPASIWILNAISREWEPCELLDDNEKYRLARLEEMIDRAKLLGLEADHKASALRQVSATLDAECEAITAAAKEAAAQAKQGLSKTEKKANVHANRAFEKTAERVEHAREAAQSYCEPPAQDNVVKLRPDMRKQNPLDDIWSL
;
A
#
# COMPACT_ATOMS: atom_id res chain seq x y z
N MET A 1 13.36 -4.18 13.72
CA MET A 1 13.28 -5.42 14.54
C MET A 1 13.79 -6.65 13.80
N PHE A 2 13.32 -6.96 12.59
CA PHE A 2 13.78 -8.11 11.80
C PHE A 2 15.31 -8.24 11.70
N ASN A 3 16.00 -7.16 11.29
CA ASN A 3 17.46 -7.16 11.18
C ASN A 3 18.16 -7.44 12.53
N ALA A 4 17.55 -7.06 13.66
CA ALA A 4 18.11 -7.31 14.99
C ALA A 4 18.09 -8.80 15.36
N PHE A 5 17.07 -9.55 14.94
CA PHE A 5 16.92 -10.99 15.18
C PHE A 5 17.39 -11.86 14.00
N SER A 6 18.01 -11.24 12.99
CA SER A 6 18.60 -11.93 11.86
C SER A 6 20.12 -11.92 11.97
N TYR A 7 20.75 -12.88 11.31
CA TYR A 7 22.19 -13.00 11.27
C TYR A 7 22.84 -11.75 10.66
N LYS A 8 23.83 -11.17 11.34
CA LYS A 8 24.37 -9.86 10.96
C LYS A 8 25.30 -9.94 9.76
N ALA A 9 26.00 -11.05 9.55
CA ALA A 9 26.79 -11.23 8.34
C ALA A 9 25.90 -11.18 7.08
N ASP A 10 24.69 -11.75 7.11
CA ASP A 10 23.75 -11.68 5.99
C ASP A 10 23.24 -10.27 5.76
N PHE A 11 22.92 -9.54 6.83
CA PHE A 11 22.52 -8.14 6.75
C PHE A 11 23.66 -7.26 6.20
N CYS A 12 24.89 -7.46 6.69
CA CYS A 12 26.08 -6.78 6.20
C CYS A 12 26.35 -7.09 4.72
N ARG A 13 26.15 -8.34 4.28
CA ARG A 13 26.31 -8.73 2.88
C ARG A 13 25.33 -8.01 1.96
N GLN A 14 24.10 -7.77 2.40
CA GLN A 14 23.11 -6.95 1.68
C GLN A 14 23.58 -5.49 1.51
N LEU A 15 24.43 -4.99 2.41
CA LEU A 15 25.06 -3.68 2.33
C LEU A 15 26.40 -3.70 1.54
N GLY A 16 26.84 -4.87 1.06
CA GLY A 16 28.13 -5.06 0.40
C GLY A 16 29.31 -5.13 1.38
N ILE A 17 29.08 -5.50 2.64
CA ILE A 17 30.10 -5.69 3.67
C ILE A 17 30.24 -7.19 3.93
N ASP A 18 31.45 -7.71 3.81
CA ASP A 18 31.77 -9.08 4.23
C ASP A 18 32.42 -9.08 5.61
N ILE A 19 31.79 -9.77 6.57
CA ILE A 19 32.29 -9.92 7.94
C ILE A 19 32.08 -11.36 8.42
N GLY A 20 32.95 -11.79 9.34
CA GLY A 20 32.76 -13.01 10.10
C GLY A 20 31.59 -12.91 11.11
N PRO A 21 30.96 -14.05 11.47
CA PRO A 21 29.94 -14.14 12.52
C PRO A 21 30.32 -13.47 13.84
N ASP A 22 31.58 -13.60 14.17
CA ASP A 22 32.22 -13.30 15.45
C ASP A 22 32.30 -11.80 15.71
N LEU A 23 32.40 -10.99 14.65
CA LEU A 23 32.46 -9.53 14.76
C LEU A 23 31.11 -8.91 15.15
N TRP A 24 30.01 -9.63 14.91
CA TRP A 24 28.67 -9.20 15.28
C TRP A 24 27.70 -10.38 15.50
N PRO A 25 27.84 -11.10 16.64
CA PRO A 25 27.17 -12.38 16.85
C PRO A 25 25.70 -12.24 17.24
N CYS A 26 25.16 -11.03 17.40
CA CYS A 26 23.80 -10.86 17.90
C CYS A 26 22.75 -11.20 16.83
N HIS A 27 21.92 -12.20 17.09
CA HIS A 27 20.79 -12.59 16.22
C HIS A 27 19.67 -13.29 17.01
N HIS A 28 19.78 -13.32 18.33
CA HIS A 28 18.88 -14.04 19.21
C HIS A 28 17.62 -13.22 19.53
N LEU A 29 16.54 -13.92 19.87
CA LEU A 29 15.31 -13.32 20.34
C LEU A 29 15.40 -13.05 21.85
N PRO A 30 15.20 -11.80 22.29
CA PRO A 30 15.21 -11.48 23.71
C PRO A 30 13.92 -11.95 24.39
N HIS A 31 14.00 -12.25 25.68
CA HIS A 31 12.80 -12.53 26.48
C HIS A 31 11.99 -11.25 26.73
N LYS A 32 12.67 -10.12 26.98
CA LYS A 32 12.07 -8.81 27.24
C LYS A 32 12.67 -7.76 26.31
N LEU A 33 11.84 -6.89 25.75
CA LEU A 33 12.26 -5.75 24.93
C LEU A 33 11.85 -4.45 25.62
N LEU A 34 12.83 -3.66 26.05
CA LEU A 34 12.60 -2.36 26.67
C LEU A 34 12.47 -1.28 25.59
N CYS A 35 11.30 -0.63 25.56
CA CYS A 35 10.86 0.25 24.49
C CYS A 35 10.59 1.64 25.05
N ASP A 36 10.77 2.67 24.21
CA ASP A 36 10.47 4.03 24.65
C ASP A 36 8.95 4.24 24.52
N ASN A 37 8.42 5.18 25.28
CA ASN A 37 7.01 5.40 25.46
C ASN A 37 6.42 6.10 24.22
N GLY A 38 6.23 5.34 23.13
CA GLY A 38 5.63 5.86 21.89
C GLY A 38 5.94 5.01 20.65
N GLU A 39 7.21 4.65 20.44
CA GLU A 39 7.64 3.96 19.21
C GLU A 39 7.00 2.58 19.01
N LEU A 40 6.76 1.87 20.11
CA LEU A 40 6.16 0.53 20.11
C LEU A 40 4.76 0.51 20.73
N LYS A 41 4.08 1.66 20.82
CA LYS A 41 2.63 1.70 21.12
C LYS A 41 1.82 1.48 19.83
N SER A 42 1.86 0.27 19.30
CA SER A 42 1.10 -0.09 18.10
C SER A 42 0.48 -1.47 18.24
N LYS A 43 -0.61 -1.73 17.51
CA LYS A 43 -1.22 -3.07 17.45
C LYS A 43 -0.25 -4.15 16.99
N ALA A 44 0.77 -3.79 16.19
CA ALA A 44 1.81 -4.71 15.76
C ALA A 44 2.73 -5.13 16.92
N SER A 45 2.94 -4.23 17.90
CA SER A 45 3.71 -4.52 19.11
C SER A 45 2.96 -5.47 20.04
N ASP A 46 1.65 -5.30 20.20
CA ASP A 46 0.83 -6.17 21.07
C ASP A 46 0.81 -7.64 20.61
N ALA A 47 1.11 -7.89 19.33
CA ALA A 47 1.22 -9.24 18.78
C ALA A 47 2.56 -9.93 19.12
N LEU A 48 3.62 -9.18 19.44
CA LEU A 48 4.97 -9.73 19.65
C LEU A 48 5.07 -10.75 20.82
N PRO A 49 4.38 -10.57 21.96
CA PRO A 49 4.35 -11.57 23.02
C PRO A 49 3.73 -12.89 22.56
N LYS A 50 2.61 -12.84 21.83
CA LYS A 50 1.90 -14.04 21.33
C LYS A 50 2.68 -14.74 20.21
N GLU A 51 3.20 -13.96 19.27
CA GLU A 51 3.86 -14.51 18.07
C GLU A 51 5.28 -14.96 18.37
N LEU A 52 6.10 -14.15 19.03
CA LEU A 52 7.53 -14.40 19.20
C LEU A 52 7.92 -14.82 20.63
N GLY A 53 7.03 -14.62 21.61
CA GLY A 53 7.32 -14.85 23.03
C GLY A 53 8.14 -13.72 23.65
N ILE A 54 8.09 -12.51 23.07
CA ILE A 54 8.86 -11.34 23.52
C ILE A 54 7.94 -10.45 24.35
N THR A 55 8.26 -10.28 25.63
CA THR A 55 7.52 -9.35 26.50
C THR A 55 7.98 -7.91 26.26
N ILE A 56 7.06 -7.02 25.92
CA ILE A 56 7.35 -5.60 25.75
C ILE A 56 7.26 -4.91 27.09
N GLN A 57 8.30 -4.15 27.44
CA GLN A 57 8.31 -3.26 28.60
C GLN A 57 8.45 -1.83 28.09
N ASN A 58 7.52 -0.95 28.44
CA ASN A 58 7.64 0.47 28.10
C ASN A 58 8.29 1.20 29.27
N ALA A 59 9.35 1.97 28.99
CA ALA A 59 9.96 2.84 29.97
C ALA A 59 8.97 3.92 30.43
N ALA A 60 9.04 4.33 31.70
CA ALA A 60 8.19 5.41 32.21
C ALA A 60 8.43 6.73 31.44
N VAL A 61 7.38 7.51 31.24
CA VAL A 61 7.48 8.82 30.55
C VAL A 61 8.51 9.70 31.27
N ARG A 62 9.44 10.32 30.51
CA ARG A 62 10.52 11.19 31.02
C ARG A 62 11.54 10.49 31.95
N ARG A 63 11.82 9.19 31.73
CA ARG A 63 12.92 8.46 32.39
C ARG A 63 13.97 7.96 31.39
N PRO A 64 14.74 8.87 30.77
CA PRO A 64 15.86 8.50 29.87
C PRO A 64 16.95 7.66 30.59
N ASP A 65 17.07 7.80 31.92
CA ASP A 65 17.96 6.98 32.77
C ASP A 65 17.70 5.48 32.70
N TRP A 66 16.58 5.03 32.11
CA TRP A 66 16.29 3.62 31.90
C TRP A 66 16.94 3.07 30.62
N LYS A 67 17.57 3.93 29.80
CA LYS A 67 18.27 3.57 28.55
C LYS A 67 19.60 4.32 28.32
N PRO A 68 20.45 4.51 29.34
CA PRO A 68 21.64 5.36 29.24
C PRO A 68 22.61 4.86 28.16
N ASN A 69 22.73 3.55 27.98
CA ASN A 69 23.60 2.96 26.98
C ASN A 69 23.13 3.24 25.55
N VAL A 70 21.83 3.17 25.28
CA VAL A 70 21.28 3.40 23.94
C VAL A 70 21.42 4.87 23.54
N GLU A 71 21.05 5.78 24.44
CA GLU A 71 21.18 7.22 24.21
C GLU A 71 22.64 7.63 24.03
N GLN A 72 23.55 7.06 24.83
CA GLN A 72 24.97 7.32 24.68
C GLN A 72 25.51 6.82 23.33
N GLN A 73 25.05 5.67 22.82
CA GLN A 73 25.45 5.21 21.48
C GLN A 73 24.96 6.15 20.38
N PHE A 74 23.71 6.64 20.45
CA PHE A 74 23.22 7.64 19.50
C PHE A 74 24.05 8.93 19.57
N ASN A 75 24.40 9.40 20.76
CA ASN A 75 25.26 10.55 20.94
C ASN A 75 26.66 10.33 20.34
N LEU A 76 27.27 9.16 20.55
CA LEU A 76 28.58 8.83 19.98
C LEU A 76 28.53 8.76 18.45
N ILE A 77 27.50 8.13 17.89
CA ILE A 77 27.30 8.05 16.43
C ILE A 77 27.12 9.44 15.83
N ASN A 78 26.27 10.28 16.44
CA ASN A 78 26.04 11.65 15.97
C ASN A 78 27.34 12.47 16.01
N ASN A 79 28.02 12.47 17.16
CA ASN A 79 29.18 13.32 17.41
C ASN A 79 30.47 12.86 16.72
N HIS A 80 30.65 11.56 16.47
CA HIS A 80 31.89 11.02 15.89
C HIS A 80 31.74 10.51 14.44
N THR A 81 30.52 10.40 13.94
CA THR A 81 30.26 9.96 12.56
C THR A 81 29.40 10.98 11.84
N ILE A 82 28.12 11.09 12.19
CA ILE A 82 27.13 11.79 11.36
C ILE A 82 27.51 13.26 11.14
N HIS A 83 27.95 13.98 12.18
CA HIS A 83 28.32 15.40 12.04
C HIS A 83 29.55 15.67 11.14
N PHE A 84 30.33 14.64 10.80
CA PHE A 84 31.48 14.75 9.90
C PHE A 84 31.17 14.28 8.46
N GLU A 85 30.02 13.66 8.23
CA GLU A 85 29.61 13.21 6.90
C GLU A 85 29.08 14.39 6.05
N PRO A 86 29.28 14.36 4.72
CA PRO A 86 28.85 15.43 3.84
C PRO A 86 27.31 15.59 3.83
N GLY A 87 26.85 16.83 3.96
CA GLY A 87 25.42 17.17 4.04
C GLY A 87 24.78 16.97 5.40
N ALA A 88 25.55 16.66 6.44
CA ALA A 88 25.02 16.55 7.79
C ALA A 88 24.48 17.89 8.32
N LEU A 89 23.30 17.84 8.95
CA LEU A 89 22.72 19.01 9.61
C LEU A 89 23.51 19.33 10.87
N ASN A 90 24.34 20.37 10.79
CA ASN A 90 25.01 20.94 11.95
C ASN A 90 24.25 22.20 12.36
N ARG A 91 23.44 22.09 13.40
CA ARG A 91 22.55 23.16 13.90
C ARG A 91 23.29 24.49 14.12
N ARG A 92 24.55 24.47 14.55
CA ARG A 92 25.37 25.66 14.74
C ARG A 92 25.78 26.34 13.42
N LEU A 93 26.05 25.56 12.37
CA LEU A 93 26.37 26.09 11.04
C LEU A 93 25.11 26.56 10.28
N ASP A 94 23.99 25.88 10.53
CA ASP A 94 22.67 26.20 9.97
C ASP A 94 22.12 27.52 10.55
N GLU A 95 22.22 27.72 11.87
CA GLU A 95 21.90 28.98 12.56
C GLU A 95 22.74 30.17 12.02
N MET A 96 23.98 29.91 11.59
CA MET A 96 24.85 30.93 10.99
C MET A 96 24.56 31.19 9.50
N LYS A 97 23.66 30.43 8.85
CA LYS A 97 23.34 30.48 7.41
C LYS A 97 24.57 30.41 6.49
N ARG A 98 25.69 29.86 6.96
CA ARG A 98 26.97 29.87 6.24
C ARG A 98 27.09 28.73 5.22
N ARG A 99 26.25 27.71 5.31
CA ARG A 99 26.38 26.49 4.51
C ARG A 99 25.02 25.80 4.36
N HIS A 100 24.56 25.59 3.13
CA HIS A 100 23.33 24.85 2.86
C HIS A 100 23.64 23.34 2.85
N CYS A 101 23.29 22.63 3.93
CA CYS A 101 23.52 21.20 4.06
C CYS A 101 22.91 20.37 2.91
N SER A 102 21.83 20.85 2.29
CA SER A 102 21.21 20.20 1.12
C SER A 102 22.09 20.17 -0.13
N LEU A 103 22.99 21.15 -0.30
CA LEU A 103 23.90 21.21 -1.45
C LEU A 103 25.09 20.27 -1.30
N ASP A 104 25.45 19.94 -0.05
CA ASP A 104 26.56 19.04 0.28
C ASP A 104 26.09 17.58 0.47
N ALA A 105 24.78 17.32 0.44
CA ALA A 105 24.21 15.98 0.62
C ALA A 105 24.63 15.04 -0.51
N SER A 106 25.66 14.23 -0.22
CA SER A 106 26.34 13.40 -1.22
C SER A 106 26.14 11.90 -1.02
N LEU A 107 25.68 11.48 0.17
CA LEU A 107 25.52 10.08 0.53
C LEU A 107 24.10 9.58 0.25
N THR A 108 24.02 8.42 -0.40
CA THR A 108 22.77 7.66 -0.50
C THR A 108 22.47 6.92 0.81
N LEU A 109 21.20 6.53 1.00
CA LEU A 109 20.79 5.79 2.21
C LEU A 109 21.55 4.45 2.37
N PRO A 110 21.81 3.64 1.32
CA PRO A 110 22.65 2.45 1.44
C PRO A 110 24.09 2.76 1.86
N GLU A 111 24.70 3.83 1.34
CA GLU A 111 26.06 4.24 1.69
C GLU A 111 26.16 4.69 3.15
N LEU A 112 25.22 5.50 3.61
CA LEU A 112 25.13 5.88 5.02
C LEU A 112 24.93 4.64 5.91
N SER A 113 24.06 3.71 5.50
CA SER A 113 23.83 2.46 6.24
C SER A 113 25.11 1.62 6.35
N ARG A 114 25.92 1.58 5.28
CA ARG A 114 27.23 0.91 5.25
C ARG A 114 28.22 1.58 6.21
N ILE A 115 28.30 2.91 6.19
CA ILE A 115 29.15 3.68 7.12
C ILE A 115 28.78 3.37 8.56
N LEU A 116 27.48 3.43 8.90
CA LEU A 116 26.99 3.13 10.25
C LEU A 116 27.31 1.70 10.68
N ALA A 117 27.16 0.71 9.78
CA ALA A 117 27.51 -0.67 10.07
C ALA A 117 29.01 -0.82 10.42
N TYR A 118 29.91 -0.22 9.64
CA TYR A 118 31.35 -0.24 9.96
C TYR A 118 31.67 0.41 11.32
N LYS A 119 31.02 1.52 11.65
CA LYS A 119 31.23 2.21 12.94
C LYS A 119 30.75 1.37 14.12
N LEU A 120 29.62 0.66 13.98
CA LEU A 120 29.12 -0.27 15.00
C LEU A 120 30.05 -1.47 15.17
N ILE A 121 30.56 -2.05 14.08
CA ILE A 121 31.55 -3.13 14.14
C ILE A 121 32.83 -2.65 14.85
N LYS A 122 33.31 -1.45 14.50
CA LYS A 122 34.46 -0.83 15.18
C LYS A 122 34.18 -0.61 16.68
N TYR A 123 32.96 -0.22 17.04
CA TYR A 123 32.56 -0.07 18.45
C TYR A 123 32.59 -1.41 19.19
N ASN A 124 32.09 -2.50 18.58
CA ASN A 124 32.13 -3.83 19.19
C ASN A 124 33.55 -4.27 19.58
N LEU A 125 34.56 -3.84 18.82
CA LEU A 125 35.98 -4.12 19.04
C LEU A 125 36.70 -3.06 19.88
N SER A 126 36.02 -1.96 20.25
CA SER A 126 36.65 -0.85 20.97
C SER A 126 36.84 -1.16 22.45
N ALA A 127 37.82 -0.51 23.07
CA ALA A 127 38.05 -0.63 24.50
C ALA A 127 36.82 -0.19 25.30
N TYR A 128 36.37 -1.07 26.17
CA TYR A 128 35.29 -0.85 27.12
C TYR A 128 35.84 -0.33 28.45
N ARG A 129 34.99 0.34 29.21
CA ARG A 129 35.38 0.88 30.52
C ARG A 129 35.53 -0.28 31.50
N ALA A 130 36.77 -0.55 31.94
CA ALA A 130 37.08 -1.64 32.87
C ALA A 130 36.24 -1.61 34.16
N HIS A 131 35.93 -0.42 34.69
CA HIS A 131 35.10 -0.25 35.89
C HIS A 131 33.59 -0.52 35.67
N ALA A 132 33.16 -0.71 34.43
CA ALA A 132 31.77 -1.02 34.08
C ALA A 132 31.57 -2.51 33.76
N LEU A 133 32.61 -3.33 33.89
CA LEU A 133 32.52 -4.78 33.76
C LEU A 133 31.92 -5.39 35.04
N PRO A 134 31.13 -6.48 34.93
CA PRO A 134 30.75 -7.30 36.07
C PRO A 134 31.99 -7.74 36.86
N GLU A 135 31.90 -7.77 38.20
CA GLU A 135 33.02 -8.16 39.06
C GLU A 135 33.45 -9.60 38.79
N GLU A 136 32.49 -10.45 38.43
CA GLU A 136 32.71 -11.85 38.04
C GLU A 136 33.56 -11.98 36.75
N MET A 137 33.58 -10.96 35.89
CA MET A 137 34.43 -10.94 34.70
C MET A 137 35.89 -10.56 35.00
N LEU A 138 36.19 -9.94 36.14
CA LEU A 138 37.53 -9.41 36.45
C LEU A 138 38.54 -10.49 36.87
N GLY A 139 38.06 -11.66 37.32
CA GLY A 139 38.90 -12.77 37.79
C GLY A 139 39.36 -13.74 36.69
N GLU A 140 38.71 -13.71 35.53
CA GLU A 140 39.14 -14.42 34.33
C GLU A 140 40.09 -13.48 33.56
N ASN A 141 41.19 -13.99 32.97
CA ASN A 141 42.19 -13.21 32.22
C ASN A 141 41.58 -12.48 30.99
N LEU A 142 40.80 -11.43 31.23
CA LEU A 142 40.11 -10.65 30.22
C LEU A 142 41.06 -9.56 29.73
N MET A 143 42.04 -9.96 28.92
CA MET A 143 43.03 -9.03 28.36
C MET A 143 42.41 -8.00 27.42
N ASP A 144 41.18 -8.20 26.94
CA ASP A 144 40.49 -7.29 26.02
C ASP A 144 39.04 -7.01 26.45
N ALA A 145 38.87 -6.08 27.40
CA ALA A 145 37.57 -5.55 27.76
C ALA A 145 36.94 -4.81 26.57
N THR A 146 36.13 -5.51 25.77
CA THR A 146 35.41 -4.95 24.61
C THR A 146 33.90 -5.21 24.75
N PRO A 147 33.01 -4.40 24.13
CA PRO A 147 31.58 -4.72 24.11
C PRO A 147 31.28 -6.13 23.58
N LEU A 148 32.08 -6.61 22.61
CA LEU A 148 31.96 -7.96 22.07
C LEU A 148 32.33 -9.02 23.12
N ALA A 149 33.42 -8.84 23.87
CA ALA A 149 33.81 -9.75 24.94
C ALA A 149 32.75 -9.81 26.04
N VAL A 150 32.20 -8.67 26.43
CA VAL A 150 31.09 -8.59 27.42
C VAL A 150 29.85 -9.31 26.91
N TRP A 151 29.50 -9.14 25.64
CA TRP A 151 28.37 -9.85 25.03
C TRP A 151 28.59 -11.36 25.06
N ASN A 152 29.75 -11.85 24.63
CA ASN A 152 30.06 -13.28 24.58
C ASN A 152 30.04 -13.90 25.98
N TRP A 153 30.68 -13.24 26.96
CA TRP A 153 30.65 -13.69 28.35
C TRP A 153 29.23 -13.75 28.91
N GLY A 154 28.40 -12.74 28.65
CA GLY A 154 26.99 -12.73 29.10
C GLY A 154 26.14 -13.82 28.44
N MET A 155 26.42 -14.17 27.19
CA MET A 155 25.77 -15.28 26.50
C MET A 155 26.13 -16.63 27.13
N GLU A 156 27.38 -16.82 27.54
CA GLU A 156 27.89 -18.05 28.16
C GLU A 156 27.44 -18.21 29.62
N HIS A 157 27.48 -17.12 30.41
CA HIS A 157 27.34 -17.19 31.87
C HIS A 157 25.96 -16.77 32.41
N LEU A 158 25.26 -15.85 31.74
CA LEU A 158 24.01 -15.26 32.26
C LEU A 158 22.75 -15.77 31.58
N THR A 159 22.85 -16.13 30.29
CA THR A 159 21.65 -16.27 29.46
C THR A 159 21.04 -17.68 29.53
N GLY A 160 21.81 -18.70 29.94
CA GLY A 160 21.34 -20.09 30.07
C GLY A 160 20.86 -20.76 28.77
N GLY A 161 20.82 -20.00 27.66
CA GLY A 161 20.35 -20.40 26.33
C GLY A 161 19.55 -19.27 25.66
N ALA A 162 19.92 -18.91 24.43
CA ALA A 162 19.25 -17.85 23.69
C ALA A 162 18.42 -18.43 22.54
N LYS A 163 17.17 -17.99 22.42
CA LYS A 163 16.25 -18.49 21.38
C LYS A 163 16.64 -17.92 20.01
N VAL A 164 16.87 -18.81 19.04
CA VAL A 164 17.04 -18.44 17.62
C VAL A 164 15.84 -18.95 16.85
N LEU A 165 15.34 -18.14 15.92
CA LEU A 165 14.33 -18.56 14.95
C LEU A 165 14.88 -18.35 13.54
N GLU A 166 14.41 -19.19 12.64
CA GLU A 166 14.71 -19.03 11.22
C GLU A 166 14.23 -17.67 10.69
N LYS A 167 15.03 -17.07 9.80
CA LYS A 167 14.78 -15.77 9.18
C LYS A 167 13.35 -15.63 8.65
N GLN A 168 12.85 -16.60 7.89
CA GLN A 168 11.49 -16.53 7.33
C GLN A 168 10.40 -16.55 8.41
N ARG A 169 10.60 -17.30 9.49
CA ARG A 169 9.67 -17.35 10.63
C ARG A 169 9.69 -16.05 11.43
N VAL A 170 10.86 -15.44 11.63
CA VAL A 170 10.95 -14.11 12.25
C VAL A 170 10.25 -13.07 11.39
N TRP A 171 10.53 -13.05 10.08
CA TRP A 171 9.92 -12.11 9.15
C TRP A 171 8.40 -12.18 9.19
N THR A 172 7.83 -13.36 8.98
CA THR A 172 6.38 -13.56 8.87
C THR A 172 5.63 -13.26 10.17
N LYS A 173 6.25 -13.50 11.32
CA LYS A 173 5.70 -13.15 12.64
C LYS A 173 5.75 -11.66 12.97
N LEU A 174 6.64 -10.91 12.32
CA LEU A 174 6.72 -9.46 12.45
C LEU A 174 5.75 -8.73 11.49
N LEU A 175 5.25 -9.41 10.45
CA LEU A 175 4.29 -8.83 9.53
C LEU A 175 2.92 -8.69 10.18
N PRO A 176 2.21 -7.56 9.96
CA PRO A 176 0.83 -7.41 10.39
C PRO A 176 -0.09 -8.52 9.84
N ALA A 177 -0.85 -9.14 10.76
CA ALA A 177 -1.86 -10.13 10.46
C ALA A 177 -3.16 -9.48 9.96
N ALA A 178 -3.79 -10.09 8.95
CA ALA A 178 -5.10 -9.70 8.48
C ALA A 178 -5.85 -10.93 7.93
N THR A 179 -7.10 -10.74 7.50
CA THR A 179 -7.89 -11.78 6.83
C THR A 179 -8.20 -11.36 5.40
N ALA A 180 -8.16 -12.32 4.48
CA ALA A 180 -8.53 -12.15 3.09
C ALA A 180 -9.68 -13.09 2.72
N SER A 181 -10.54 -12.65 1.80
CA SER A 181 -11.67 -13.46 1.33
C SER A 181 -11.36 -14.08 -0.03
N VAL A 182 -11.53 -15.39 -0.17
CA VAL A 182 -11.40 -16.05 -1.48
C VAL A 182 -12.71 -15.86 -2.25
N ARG A 183 -12.63 -15.35 -3.49
CA ARG A 183 -13.76 -15.16 -4.40
C ARG A 183 -13.52 -15.89 -5.72
N ARG A 184 -14.52 -15.86 -6.60
CA ARG A 184 -14.51 -16.55 -7.91
C ARG A 184 -13.37 -16.16 -8.86
N ASP A 185 -12.72 -15.02 -8.62
CA ASP A 185 -11.75 -14.42 -9.51
C ASP A 185 -10.44 -14.02 -8.82
N GLY A 186 -10.28 -14.32 -7.53
CA GLY A 186 -9.04 -14.07 -6.79
C GLY A 186 -9.21 -14.05 -5.27
N ILE A 187 -8.09 -13.84 -4.58
CA ILE A 187 -8.03 -13.59 -3.14
C ILE A 187 -8.19 -12.08 -2.91
N TYR A 188 -9.16 -11.68 -2.09
CA TYR A 188 -9.49 -10.28 -1.86
C TYR A 188 -9.00 -9.76 -0.52
N PHE A 189 -8.22 -8.67 -0.56
CA PHE A 189 -7.77 -7.93 0.61
C PHE A 189 -7.80 -6.43 0.32
N HIS A 190 -8.44 -5.64 1.19
CA HIS A 190 -8.69 -4.20 1.01
C HIS A 190 -9.19 -3.80 -0.40
N GLY A 191 -10.14 -4.57 -0.94
CA GLY A 191 -10.74 -4.28 -2.26
C GLY A 191 -9.84 -4.61 -3.45
N ARG A 192 -8.67 -5.19 -3.22
CA ARG A 192 -7.71 -5.62 -4.25
C ARG A 192 -7.65 -7.13 -4.36
N ARG A 193 -7.23 -7.58 -5.53
CA ARG A 193 -7.28 -8.98 -5.95
C ARG A 193 -5.87 -9.53 -6.09
N TYR A 194 -5.64 -10.70 -5.49
CA TYR A 194 -4.36 -11.37 -5.45
C TYR A 194 -4.51 -12.82 -5.92
N ALA A 195 -3.42 -13.43 -6.37
CA ALA A 195 -3.36 -14.86 -6.62
C ALA A 195 -1.96 -15.43 -6.34
N CYS A 196 -1.91 -16.73 -6.11
CA CYS A 196 -0.68 -17.51 -6.06
C CYS A 196 -0.87 -18.80 -6.85
N GLU A 197 0.24 -19.42 -7.23
CA GLU A 197 0.23 -20.66 -8.00
C GLU A 197 -0.57 -21.77 -7.33
N ARG A 198 -0.46 -21.90 -5.99
CA ARG A 198 -1.22 -22.88 -5.22
C ARG A 198 -2.73 -22.67 -5.33
N ALA A 199 -3.22 -21.43 -5.18
CA ALA A 199 -4.64 -21.14 -5.27
C ALA A 199 -5.23 -21.45 -6.65
N ILE A 200 -4.41 -21.30 -7.71
CA ILE A 200 -4.77 -21.67 -9.08
C ILE A 200 -4.79 -23.19 -9.23
N ARG A 201 -3.70 -23.86 -8.85
CA ARG A 201 -3.53 -25.32 -8.97
C ARG A 201 -4.57 -26.11 -8.18
N GLU A 202 -4.95 -25.62 -7.01
CA GLU A 202 -5.96 -26.26 -6.15
C GLU A 202 -7.40 -25.77 -6.44
N GLU A 203 -7.57 -24.97 -7.51
CA GLU A 203 -8.86 -24.49 -7.99
C GLU A 203 -9.70 -23.74 -6.95
N TRP A 204 -9.06 -22.98 -6.06
CA TRP A 204 -9.75 -22.27 -4.97
C TRP A 204 -10.86 -21.35 -5.50
N PHE A 205 -10.61 -20.69 -6.64
CA PHE A 205 -11.54 -19.77 -7.28
C PHE A 205 -12.75 -20.48 -7.91
N ALA A 206 -12.54 -21.66 -8.50
CA ALA A 206 -13.62 -22.46 -9.05
C ALA A 206 -14.52 -23.01 -7.92
N ARG A 207 -13.91 -23.49 -6.83
CA ARG A 207 -14.64 -23.93 -5.63
C ARG A 207 -15.45 -22.79 -5.02
N ALA A 208 -14.89 -21.58 -4.95
CA ALA A 208 -15.62 -20.40 -4.47
C ALA A 208 -16.83 -20.05 -5.36
N ARG A 209 -16.75 -20.33 -6.67
CA ARG A 209 -17.88 -20.14 -7.59
C ARG A 209 -19.01 -21.14 -7.35
N THR A 210 -18.69 -22.39 -7.02
CA THR A 210 -19.67 -23.47 -6.82
C THR A 210 -20.26 -23.47 -5.42
N ASN A 211 -19.42 -23.30 -4.39
CA ASN A 211 -19.81 -23.46 -2.98
C ASN A 211 -20.24 -22.14 -2.33
N GLY A 212 -20.11 -21.01 -3.04
CA GLY A 212 -20.48 -19.69 -2.52
C GLY A 212 -19.48 -19.18 -1.48
N LYS A 213 -19.90 -19.06 -0.22
CA LYS A 213 -19.12 -18.39 0.84
C LYS A 213 -17.98 -19.29 1.33
N VAL A 214 -16.74 -18.94 0.96
CA VAL A 214 -15.51 -19.57 1.47
C VAL A 214 -15.11 -18.92 2.78
N GLU A 215 -14.56 -19.70 3.71
CA GLU A 215 -13.99 -19.16 4.95
C GLU A 215 -12.84 -18.17 4.65
N PRO A 216 -12.76 -17.04 5.37
CA PRO A 216 -11.64 -16.12 5.24
C PRO A 216 -10.32 -16.81 5.61
N ILE A 217 -9.28 -16.55 4.81
CA ILE A 217 -7.94 -17.05 5.07
C ILE A 217 -7.11 -16.01 5.83
N GLU A 218 -6.27 -16.47 6.74
CA GLU A 218 -5.30 -15.62 7.41
C GLU A 218 -4.18 -15.24 6.46
N ILE A 219 -3.82 -13.96 6.46
CA ILE A 219 -2.74 -13.40 5.65
C ILE A 219 -1.76 -12.60 6.50
N ARG A 220 -0.56 -12.43 5.95
CA ARG A 220 0.43 -11.44 6.37
C ARG A 220 0.65 -10.46 5.23
N HIS A 221 0.95 -9.20 5.54
CA HIS A 221 1.13 -8.18 4.51
C HIS A 221 2.11 -7.09 4.95
N LEU A 222 2.68 -6.38 3.98
CA LEU A 222 3.50 -5.19 4.22
C LEU A 222 2.66 -3.94 3.95
N PRO A 223 2.44 -3.06 4.95
CA PRO A 223 1.66 -1.83 4.75
C PRO A 223 2.23 -0.88 3.70
N TYR A 224 3.54 -0.93 3.45
CA TYR A 224 4.24 -0.06 2.49
C TYR A 224 4.62 -0.76 1.19
N ALA A 225 4.29 -2.04 1.03
CA ALA A 225 4.56 -2.83 -0.16
C ALA A 225 3.36 -3.77 -0.44
N PRO A 226 2.23 -3.22 -0.91
CA PRO A 226 0.98 -3.95 -1.09
C PRO A 226 0.99 -4.88 -2.32
N ALA A 227 2.07 -4.89 -3.11
CA ALA A 227 2.20 -5.76 -4.27
C ALA A 227 2.14 -7.26 -3.90
N SER A 228 2.46 -7.61 -2.66
CA SER A 228 2.44 -8.99 -2.19
C SER A 228 1.74 -9.11 -0.83
N ILE A 229 0.98 -10.19 -0.70
CA ILE A 229 0.51 -10.71 0.59
C ILE A 229 1.07 -12.12 0.76
N TRP A 230 1.09 -12.64 1.98
CA TRP A 230 1.53 -14.00 2.25
C TRP A 230 0.40 -14.81 2.89
N ILE A 231 0.23 -16.04 2.42
CA ILE A 231 -0.74 -17.00 2.95
C ILE A 231 -0.01 -18.18 3.59
N LEU A 232 -0.57 -18.71 4.68
CA LEU A 232 0.01 -19.90 5.30
C LEU A 232 -0.34 -21.14 4.48
N ASN A 233 0.66 -21.96 4.18
CA ASN A 233 0.45 -23.32 3.70
C ASN A 233 0.32 -24.25 4.91
N ALA A 234 -0.84 -24.86 5.08
CA ALA A 234 -1.12 -25.75 6.21
C ALA A 234 -0.26 -27.04 6.20
N ILE A 235 0.21 -27.47 5.02
CA ILE A 235 1.00 -28.69 4.84
C ILE A 235 2.47 -28.40 5.14
N SER A 236 3.10 -27.44 4.45
CA SER A 236 4.51 -27.09 4.66
C SER A 236 4.74 -26.27 5.93
N ARG A 237 3.69 -25.64 6.47
CA ARG A 237 3.75 -24.62 7.54
C ARG A 237 4.56 -23.39 7.17
N GLU A 238 4.78 -23.17 5.88
CA GLU A 238 5.48 -22.01 5.34
C GLU A 238 4.51 -20.95 4.84
N TRP A 239 4.99 -19.71 4.77
CA TRP A 239 4.24 -18.60 4.21
C TRP A 239 4.60 -18.41 2.74
N GLU A 240 3.62 -18.58 1.87
CA GLU A 240 3.75 -18.46 0.42
C GLU A 240 3.29 -17.07 -0.04
N PRO A 241 4.02 -16.41 -0.95
CA PRO A 241 3.60 -15.13 -1.51
C PRO A 241 2.42 -15.30 -2.47
N CYS A 242 1.49 -14.34 -2.42
CA CYS A 242 0.47 -14.09 -3.43
C CYS A 242 0.70 -12.70 -4.01
N GLU A 243 0.65 -12.61 -5.32
CA GLU A 243 0.92 -11.37 -6.05
C GLU A 243 -0.37 -10.64 -6.38
N LEU A 244 -0.28 -9.31 -6.40
CA LEU A 244 -1.36 -8.43 -6.79
C LEU A 244 -1.66 -8.60 -8.29
N LEU A 245 -2.90 -8.94 -8.62
CA LEU A 245 -3.41 -9.11 -9.99
C LEU A 245 -3.85 -7.80 -10.66
N ASP A 246 -3.59 -6.66 -10.02
CA ASP A 246 -3.92 -5.34 -10.57
C ASP A 246 -2.80 -4.88 -11.49
N ASP A 247 -3.13 -4.59 -12.75
CA ASP A 247 -2.16 -4.14 -13.75
C ASP A 247 -1.69 -2.70 -13.50
N ASN A 248 -2.39 -1.95 -12.64
CA ASN A 248 -2.06 -0.56 -12.40
C ASN A 248 -0.84 -0.42 -11.49
N GLU A 249 0.27 0.00 -12.08
CA GLU A 249 1.55 0.22 -11.41
C GLU A 249 1.43 1.14 -10.17
N LYS A 250 0.51 2.11 -10.22
CA LYS A 250 0.26 3.02 -9.08
C LYS A 250 -0.12 2.28 -7.81
N TYR A 251 -0.75 1.11 -7.91
CA TYR A 251 -1.15 0.31 -6.74
C TYR A 251 -0.06 -0.65 -6.28
N ARG A 252 0.90 -1.01 -7.14
CA ARG A 252 2.07 -1.80 -6.71
C ARG A 252 3.01 -0.99 -5.83
N LEU A 253 3.10 0.31 -6.10
CA LEU A 253 4.03 1.24 -5.44
C LEU A 253 3.39 2.09 -4.33
N ALA A 254 2.05 2.16 -4.26
CA ALA A 254 1.36 2.93 -3.23
C ALA A 254 1.51 2.30 -1.84
N ARG A 255 1.38 3.12 -0.79
CA ARG A 255 1.17 2.58 0.56
C ARG A 255 -0.26 2.10 0.72
N LEU A 256 -0.48 1.09 1.57
CA LEU A 256 -1.81 0.52 1.82
C LEU A 256 -2.82 1.58 2.29
N GLU A 257 -2.39 2.51 3.16
CA GLU A 257 -3.24 3.62 3.63
C GLU A 257 -3.68 4.52 2.47
N GLU A 258 -2.75 4.90 1.59
CA GLU A 258 -3.06 5.68 0.38
C GLU A 258 -4.03 4.92 -0.54
N MET A 259 -3.88 3.61 -0.66
CA MET A 259 -4.81 2.77 -1.42
C MET A 259 -6.21 2.76 -0.81
N ILE A 260 -6.32 2.64 0.50
CA ILE A 260 -7.58 2.65 1.24
C ILE A 260 -8.25 4.02 1.10
N ASP A 261 -7.52 5.11 1.32
CA ASP A 261 -8.07 6.47 1.25
C ASP A 261 -8.50 6.83 -0.17
N ARG A 262 -7.73 6.42 -1.18
CA ARG A 262 -8.14 6.56 -2.58
C ARG A 262 -9.40 5.77 -2.89
N ALA A 263 -9.55 4.56 -2.37
CA ALA A 263 -10.76 3.77 -2.56
C ALA A 263 -11.99 4.44 -1.93
N LYS A 264 -11.83 5.04 -0.74
CA LYS A 264 -12.90 5.83 -0.10
C LYS A 264 -13.30 7.05 -0.94
N LEU A 265 -12.32 7.82 -1.41
CA LEU A 265 -12.56 9.00 -2.25
C LEU A 265 -13.32 8.65 -3.52
N LEU A 266 -12.89 7.60 -4.22
CA LEU A 266 -13.57 7.12 -5.43
C LEU A 266 -14.99 6.62 -5.15
N GLY A 267 -15.20 5.97 -4.00
CA GLY A 267 -16.53 5.54 -3.55
C GLY A 267 -17.47 6.74 -3.33
N LEU A 268 -17.00 7.76 -2.63
CA LEU A 268 -17.77 9.00 -2.40
C LEU A 268 -18.14 9.70 -3.71
N GLU A 269 -17.19 9.81 -4.64
CA GLU A 269 -17.47 10.38 -5.97
C GLU A 269 -18.50 9.58 -6.76
N ALA A 270 -18.43 8.24 -6.70
CA ALA A 270 -19.39 7.37 -7.37
C ALA A 270 -20.79 7.52 -6.76
N ASP A 271 -20.90 7.60 -5.43
CA ASP A 271 -22.17 7.80 -4.73
C ASP A 271 -22.78 9.17 -5.06
N HIS A 272 -21.96 10.23 -5.10
CA HIS A 272 -22.40 11.56 -5.52
C HIS A 272 -22.94 11.55 -6.95
N LYS A 273 -22.22 10.93 -7.89
CA LYS A 273 -22.68 10.80 -9.28
C LYS A 273 -23.96 9.98 -9.39
N ALA A 274 -24.06 8.88 -8.65
CA ALA A 274 -25.26 8.05 -8.65
C ALA A 274 -26.48 8.80 -8.09
N SER A 275 -26.29 9.63 -7.06
CA SER A 275 -27.35 10.49 -6.50
C SER A 275 -27.81 11.55 -7.51
N ALA A 276 -26.86 12.27 -8.12
CA ALA A 276 -27.15 13.26 -9.16
C ALA A 276 -27.88 12.62 -10.37
N LEU A 277 -27.42 11.44 -10.82
CA LEU A 277 -28.06 10.72 -11.90
C LEU A 277 -29.49 10.28 -11.54
N ARG A 278 -29.75 9.84 -10.31
CA ARG A 278 -31.12 9.50 -9.87
C ARG A 278 -32.05 10.70 -9.93
N GLN A 279 -31.58 11.89 -9.53
CA GLN A 279 -32.39 13.10 -9.58
C GLN A 279 -32.72 13.49 -11.03
N VAL A 280 -31.73 13.44 -11.92
CA VAL A 280 -31.93 13.72 -13.36
C VAL A 280 -32.81 12.66 -14.02
N SER A 281 -32.60 11.38 -13.71
CA SER A 281 -33.43 10.29 -14.23
C SER A 281 -34.88 10.49 -13.83
N ALA A 282 -35.17 10.77 -12.55
CA ALA A 282 -36.53 10.99 -12.08
C ALA A 282 -37.23 12.16 -12.80
N THR A 283 -36.50 13.24 -13.11
CA THR A 283 -37.06 14.35 -13.90
C THR A 283 -37.35 13.94 -15.35
N LEU A 284 -36.44 13.21 -15.99
CA LEU A 284 -36.63 12.73 -17.36
C LEU A 284 -37.75 11.68 -17.45
N ASP A 285 -37.84 10.81 -16.46
CA ASP A 285 -38.90 9.80 -16.36
C ASP A 285 -40.27 10.49 -16.20
N ALA A 286 -40.37 11.53 -15.37
CA ALA A 286 -41.60 12.31 -15.23
C ALA A 286 -42.00 13.04 -16.52
N GLU A 287 -41.05 13.60 -17.28
CA GLU A 287 -41.31 14.19 -18.59
C GLU A 287 -41.81 13.14 -19.59
N CYS A 288 -41.17 11.96 -19.62
CA CYS A 288 -41.63 10.83 -20.45
C CYS A 288 -43.05 10.42 -20.07
N GLU A 289 -43.35 10.30 -18.78
CA GLU A 289 -44.70 9.99 -18.29
C GLU A 289 -45.72 11.05 -18.73
N ALA A 290 -45.40 12.34 -18.61
CA ALA A 290 -46.28 13.44 -19.04
C ALA A 290 -46.58 13.38 -20.55
N ILE A 291 -45.55 13.14 -21.39
CA ILE A 291 -45.73 12.96 -22.84
C ILE A 291 -46.64 11.77 -23.12
N THR A 292 -46.42 10.62 -22.45
CA THR A 292 -47.26 9.44 -22.66
C THR A 292 -48.70 9.64 -22.17
N ALA A 293 -48.91 10.41 -21.10
CA ALA A 293 -50.24 10.74 -20.60
C ALA A 293 -51.00 11.63 -21.58
N ALA A 294 -50.37 12.71 -22.06
CA ALA A 294 -50.96 13.60 -23.07
C ALA A 294 -51.29 12.84 -24.38
N ALA A 295 -50.40 11.96 -24.84
CA ALA A 295 -50.65 11.12 -26.01
C ALA A 295 -51.83 10.16 -25.80
N LYS A 296 -51.97 9.57 -24.60
CA LYS A 296 -53.11 8.71 -24.26
C LYS A 296 -54.42 9.49 -24.21
N GLU A 297 -54.44 10.69 -23.65
CA GLU A 297 -55.63 11.56 -23.60
C GLU A 297 -56.07 11.99 -25.00
N ALA A 298 -55.15 12.48 -25.83
CA ALA A 298 -55.43 12.85 -27.22
C ALA A 298 -55.96 11.64 -28.02
N ALA A 299 -55.36 10.46 -27.84
CA ALA A 299 -55.83 9.23 -28.48
C ALA A 299 -57.20 8.78 -27.96
N ALA A 300 -57.55 9.04 -26.69
CA ALA A 300 -58.85 8.72 -26.12
C ALA A 300 -59.94 9.66 -26.67
N GLN A 301 -59.67 10.95 -26.76
CA GLN A 301 -60.55 11.96 -27.37
C GLN A 301 -60.80 11.66 -28.85
N ALA A 302 -59.75 11.38 -29.63
CA ALA A 302 -59.88 11.01 -31.05
C ALA A 302 -60.67 9.71 -31.28
N LYS A 303 -60.78 8.85 -30.25
CA LYS A 303 -61.49 7.57 -30.28
C LYS A 303 -62.86 7.63 -29.60
N GLN A 304 -63.30 8.80 -29.15
CA GLN A 304 -64.57 9.00 -28.46
C GLN A 304 -65.73 8.88 -29.48
N GLY A 305 -66.76 8.10 -29.16
CA GLY A 305 -67.91 7.86 -30.05
C GLY A 305 -67.76 6.74 -31.09
N LEU A 306 -66.56 6.19 -31.31
CA LEU A 306 -66.31 5.10 -32.27
C LEU A 306 -66.54 3.70 -31.66
N SER A 307 -67.06 2.74 -32.45
CA SER A 307 -67.17 1.34 -32.02
C SER A 307 -65.82 0.61 -32.04
N LYS A 308 -65.71 -0.53 -31.34
CA LYS A 308 -64.45 -1.32 -31.29
C LYS A 308 -63.98 -1.78 -32.67
N THR A 309 -64.90 -1.99 -33.61
CA THR A 309 -64.63 -2.44 -34.98
C THR A 309 -64.09 -1.28 -35.83
N GLU A 310 -64.69 -0.09 -35.72
CA GLU A 310 -64.26 1.13 -36.42
C GLU A 310 -62.89 1.63 -35.92
N LYS A 311 -62.61 1.49 -34.62
CA LYS A 311 -61.29 1.80 -34.02
C LYS A 311 -60.14 0.98 -34.61
N LYS A 312 -60.42 -0.17 -35.21
CA LYS A 312 -59.41 -1.09 -35.78
C LYS A 312 -59.43 -1.13 -37.31
N ALA A 313 -60.52 -0.72 -37.96
CA ALA A 313 -60.73 -0.90 -39.40
C ALA A 313 -59.78 -0.05 -40.29
N ASN A 314 -59.31 1.10 -39.81
CA ASN A 314 -58.51 2.04 -40.61
C ASN A 314 -57.01 2.13 -40.24
N VAL A 315 -56.49 1.19 -39.46
CA VAL A 315 -55.08 1.24 -38.98
C VAL A 315 -54.08 1.25 -40.14
N HIS A 316 -54.31 0.46 -41.20
CA HIS A 316 -53.39 0.40 -42.35
C HIS A 316 -53.41 1.68 -43.20
N ALA A 317 -54.59 2.27 -43.42
CA ALA A 317 -54.74 3.51 -44.19
C ALA A 317 -54.17 4.72 -43.42
N ASN A 318 -54.45 4.82 -42.11
CA ASN A 318 -53.93 5.89 -41.26
C ASN A 318 -52.40 5.82 -41.16
N ARG A 319 -51.82 4.61 -41.02
CA ARG A 319 -50.36 4.44 -40.97
C ARG A 319 -49.68 4.73 -42.30
N ALA A 320 -50.37 4.51 -43.42
CA ALA A 320 -49.89 4.91 -44.75
C ALA A 320 -49.94 6.44 -44.93
N PHE A 321 -51.01 7.08 -44.46
CA PHE A 321 -51.14 8.54 -44.46
C PHE A 321 -50.09 9.21 -43.56
N GLU A 322 -49.93 8.76 -42.31
CA GLU A 322 -48.90 9.25 -41.37
C GLU A 322 -47.49 9.16 -41.96
N LYS A 323 -47.12 7.99 -42.53
CA LYS A 323 -45.82 7.84 -43.21
C LYS A 323 -45.63 8.79 -44.38
N THR A 324 -46.71 9.12 -45.09
CA THR A 324 -46.63 10.02 -46.26
C THR A 324 -46.53 11.48 -45.81
N ALA A 325 -47.29 11.84 -44.77
CA ALA A 325 -47.21 13.16 -44.13
C ALA A 325 -45.83 13.39 -43.47
N GLU A 326 -45.30 12.42 -42.74
CA GLU A 326 -43.93 12.46 -42.18
C GLU A 326 -42.88 12.65 -43.27
N ARG A 327 -43.00 11.95 -44.40
CA ARG A 327 -42.07 12.12 -45.54
C ARG A 327 -42.13 13.52 -46.13
N VAL A 328 -43.32 14.11 -46.21
CA VAL A 328 -43.52 15.46 -46.73
C VAL A 328 -42.97 16.49 -45.75
N GLU A 329 -43.25 16.37 -44.45
CA GLU A 329 -42.68 17.26 -43.43
C GLU A 329 -41.17 17.12 -43.32
N HIS A 330 -40.63 15.91 -43.29
CA HIS A 330 -39.18 15.70 -43.27
C HIS A 330 -38.51 16.22 -44.56
N ALA A 331 -39.18 16.14 -45.71
CA ALA A 331 -38.70 16.78 -46.94
C ALA A 331 -38.78 18.31 -46.86
N ARG A 332 -39.79 18.86 -46.17
CA ARG A 332 -39.96 20.30 -45.94
C ARG A 332 -38.92 20.85 -44.98
N GLU A 333 -38.67 20.17 -43.87
CA GLU A 333 -37.62 20.49 -42.89
C GLU A 333 -36.23 20.37 -43.49
N ALA A 334 -35.98 19.32 -44.28
CA ALA A 334 -34.74 19.21 -45.04
C ALA A 334 -34.60 20.36 -46.05
N ALA A 335 -35.65 20.70 -46.81
CA ALA A 335 -35.60 21.84 -47.73
C ALA A 335 -35.40 23.18 -47.01
N GLN A 336 -36.01 23.37 -45.83
CA GLN A 336 -35.83 24.56 -45.01
C GLN A 336 -34.40 24.66 -44.45
N SER A 337 -33.80 23.54 -43.99
CA SER A 337 -32.41 23.55 -43.52
C SER A 337 -31.39 23.82 -44.63
N TYR A 338 -31.74 23.55 -45.90
CA TYR A 338 -30.95 23.97 -47.07
C TYR A 338 -31.18 25.43 -47.50
N CYS A 339 -32.31 26.05 -47.12
CA CYS A 339 -32.64 27.44 -47.42
C CYS A 339 -32.18 28.41 -46.33
N GLU A 340 -31.92 27.92 -45.12
CA GLU A 340 -31.26 28.71 -44.07
C GLU A 340 -29.77 28.92 -44.44
N PRO A 341 -29.23 30.15 -44.31
CA PRO A 341 -27.81 30.38 -44.56
C PRO A 341 -27.00 29.47 -43.63
N PRO A 342 -25.94 28.81 -44.12
CA PRO A 342 -25.17 27.89 -43.30
C PRO A 342 -24.69 28.64 -42.06
N ALA A 343 -24.98 28.10 -40.87
CA ALA A 343 -24.34 28.57 -39.65
C ALA A 343 -22.83 28.59 -39.91
N GLN A 344 -22.15 29.68 -39.55
CA GLN A 344 -20.69 29.79 -39.69
C GLN A 344 -20.05 28.50 -39.17
N ASP A 345 -19.05 27.98 -39.88
CA ASP A 345 -18.28 26.77 -39.55
C ASP A 345 -17.71 26.90 -38.12
N ASN A 346 -18.53 26.57 -37.14
CA ASN A 346 -18.17 26.58 -35.75
C ASN A 346 -17.59 25.22 -35.48
N VAL A 347 -16.27 25.11 -35.68
CA VAL A 347 -15.49 24.00 -35.15
C VAL A 347 -15.84 23.89 -33.68
N VAL A 348 -16.59 22.85 -33.32
CA VAL A 348 -16.85 22.53 -31.92
C VAL A 348 -15.50 22.17 -31.33
N LYS A 349 -14.88 23.15 -30.65
CA LYS A 349 -13.63 22.94 -29.94
C LYS A 349 -13.92 21.95 -28.81
N LEU A 350 -13.72 20.67 -29.08
CA LEU A 350 -13.46 19.69 -28.03
C LEU A 350 -12.35 20.30 -27.17
N ARG A 351 -12.55 20.34 -25.84
CA ARG A 351 -11.68 21.05 -24.89
C ARG A 351 -10.20 20.95 -25.31
N PRO A 352 -9.44 22.06 -25.39
CA PRO A 352 -8.06 22.02 -25.89
C PRO A 352 -7.10 21.18 -25.05
N ASP A 353 -7.46 20.89 -23.80
CA ASP A 353 -6.55 20.23 -22.88
C ASP A 353 -6.82 18.73 -22.87
N MET A 354 -6.11 18.01 -23.75
CA MET A 354 -5.67 16.60 -23.64
C MET A 354 -5.48 15.91 -25.00
N ARG A 355 -5.10 16.63 -26.07
CA ARG A 355 -4.26 15.99 -27.09
C ARG A 355 -2.86 15.85 -26.50
N LYS A 356 -2.64 14.78 -25.72
CA LYS A 356 -1.28 14.25 -25.59
C LYS A 356 -0.79 14.01 -27.01
N GLN A 357 0.43 14.45 -27.31
CA GLN A 357 1.10 14.27 -28.61
C GLN A 357 0.74 12.91 -29.19
N ASN A 358 0.35 12.90 -30.47
CA ASN A 358 0.14 11.67 -31.19
C ASN A 358 1.50 10.93 -31.20
N PRO A 359 1.61 9.73 -30.61
CA PRO A 359 2.90 9.03 -30.48
C PRO A 359 3.53 8.60 -31.83
N LEU A 360 2.89 8.97 -32.95
CA LEU A 360 3.38 8.79 -34.32
C LEU A 360 4.01 10.07 -34.91
N ASP A 361 3.89 11.22 -34.25
CA ASP A 361 4.49 12.49 -34.73
C ASP A 361 6.03 12.45 -34.62
N ASP A 362 6.58 11.64 -33.70
CA ASP A 362 8.02 11.43 -33.53
C ASP A 362 8.62 10.41 -34.54
N ILE A 363 7.81 9.72 -35.34
CA ILE A 363 8.32 8.74 -36.34
C ILE A 363 8.79 9.44 -37.62
N TRP A 364 8.37 10.68 -37.85
CA TRP A 364 8.67 11.42 -39.08
C TRP A 364 9.54 12.67 -38.86
N SER A 365 10.09 12.86 -37.66
CA SER A 365 11.05 13.92 -37.36
C SER A 365 12.43 13.36 -37.00
N LEU A 366 13.18 13.08 -38.08
CA LEU A 366 14.62 12.75 -38.19
C LEU A 366 15.09 11.34 -37.81
#